data_AF-A0A932LPB2-F1
#
_entry.id   AF-A0A932LPB2-F1
#
_cell.length_a   1.000
_cell.length_b   1.000
_cell.length_c   1.000
_cell.angle_alpha   90.00
_cell.angle_beta   90.00
_cell.angle_gamma   90.00
#
_symmetry.space_group_name_H-M   'P 1'
#
loop_
_entity.id
_entity.type
_entity.pdbx_description
1 polymer ?
#
loop_
_entity_poly.entity_id
_entity_poly.type
_entity_poly.pdbx_seq_one_letter_code
_entity_poly.pdbx_strand_id
1 'polypeptide(L)'
;DSVLTPPAIVNDKVFIGTVYGEVCCLSADTGAVLWSANVGEPIIFQPVVAQGRVYVGTNSGNLFCLETGDACDDGWFMWGATPAHNGLPDYSFETVGSGSGKALLEPV
;
A
#
# COMPACT_ATOMS: atom_id res chain seq x y z
N ASP A 1 10.11 -16.99 -16.22
CA ASP A 1 10.83 -16.33 -15.11
C ASP A 1 10.13 -15.01 -14.90
N SER A 2 9.39 -14.86 -13.80
CA SER A 2 8.59 -13.66 -13.56
C SER A 2 9.46 -12.67 -12.81
N VAL A 3 9.90 -11.61 -13.50
CA VAL A 3 10.56 -10.49 -12.82
C VAL A 3 9.49 -9.74 -12.03
N LEU A 4 9.65 -9.76 -10.71
CA LEU A 4 8.80 -9.04 -9.76
C LEU A 4 9.43 -7.70 -9.42
N THR A 5 8.60 -6.70 -9.18
CA THR A 5 9.06 -5.43 -8.62
C THR A 5 9.44 -5.58 -7.15
N PRO A 6 10.23 -4.65 -6.57
CA PRO A 6 10.39 -4.58 -5.13
C PRO A 6 9.01 -4.54 -4.43
N PRO A 7 8.82 -5.29 -3.33
CA PRO A 7 7.51 -5.36 -2.68
C PRO A 7 7.20 -4.12 -1.85
N ALA A 8 5.91 -3.86 -1.64
CA ALA A 8 5.41 -2.99 -0.59
C ALA A 8 4.67 -3.82 0.47
N ILE A 9 4.91 -3.55 1.76
CA ILE A 9 4.27 -4.30 2.85
C ILE A 9 3.51 -3.33 3.75
N VAL A 10 2.25 -3.64 4.03
CA VAL A 10 1.39 -2.93 4.98
C VAL A 10 0.34 -3.90 5.53
N ASN A 11 0.01 -3.82 6.83
CA ASN A 11 -1.04 -4.60 7.48
C ASN A 11 -1.08 -6.08 7.06
N ASP A 12 0.05 -6.78 7.18
CA ASP A 12 0.19 -8.21 6.83
C ASP A 12 -0.15 -8.55 5.37
N LYS A 13 -0.07 -7.56 4.47
CA LYS A 13 -0.24 -7.70 3.03
C LYS A 13 1.04 -7.30 2.30
N VAL A 14 1.38 -8.05 1.26
CA VAL A 14 2.50 -7.78 0.36
C VAL A 14 1.95 -7.41 -1.01
N PHE A 15 2.31 -6.25 -1.52
CA PHE A 15 1.93 -5.74 -2.82
C PHE A 15 3.14 -5.82 -3.76
N ILE A 16 2.94 -6.42 -4.92
CA ILE A 16 3.96 -6.55 -5.97
C ILE A 16 3.34 -6.26 -7.33
N GLY A 17 4.17 -5.77 -8.24
CA GLY A 17 3.88 -5.69 -9.66
C GLY A 17 4.69 -6.72 -10.44
N THR A 18 4.20 -7.07 -11.63
CA THR A 18 4.91 -7.93 -12.57
C THR A 18 5.19 -7.23 -13.88
N VAL A 19 6.21 -7.70 -14.59
CA VAL A 19 6.50 -7.28 -15.98
C VAL A 19 5.38 -7.64 -16.98
N TYR A 20 4.40 -8.45 -16.57
CA TYR A 20 3.20 -8.78 -17.36
C TYR A 20 2.00 -7.88 -17.03
N GLY A 21 2.19 -6.87 -16.17
CA GLY A 21 1.14 -5.93 -15.79
C GLY A 21 0.15 -6.46 -14.77
N GLU A 22 0.53 -7.47 -14.00
CA GLU A 22 -0.27 -7.95 -12.88
C GLU A 22 0.15 -7.23 -11.59
N VAL A 23 -0.82 -6.66 -10.88
CA VAL A 23 -0.71 -6.19 -9.50
C VAL A 23 -1.26 -7.29 -8.61
N CYS A 24 -0.46 -7.78 -7.67
CA CYS A 24 -0.88 -8.81 -6.72
C CYS A 24 -0.83 -8.27 -5.30
N CYS A 25 -1.85 -8.61 -4.51
CA CYS A 25 -1.82 -8.51 -3.06
C CYS A 25 -1.78 -9.91 -2.48
N LEU A 26 -0.76 -10.18 -1.67
CA LEU A 26 -0.51 -11.47 -1.04
C LEU A 26 -0.62 -11.34 0.47
N SER A 27 -1.03 -12.40 1.15
CA SER A 27 -0.83 -12.52 2.59
C SER A 27 0.67 -12.55 2.90
N ALA A 28 1.14 -11.70 3.82
CA ALA A 28 2.54 -11.68 4.24
C ALA A 28 2.94 -12.97 4.99
N ASP A 29 2.00 -13.57 5.72
CA ASP A 29 2.24 -14.78 6.50
C ASP A 29 2.36 -16.04 5.63
N THR A 30 1.53 -16.13 4.59
CA THR A 30 1.33 -17.39 3.84
C THR A 30 1.77 -17.30 2.39
N GLY A 31 1.93 -16.09 1.85
CA GLY A 31 2.15 -15.85 0.42
C GLY A 31 0.92 -16.13 -0.45
N ALA A 32 -0.24 -16.47 0.14
CA ALA A 32 -1.46 -16.70 -0.61
C ALA A 32 -1.93 -15.41 -1.31
N VAL A 33 -2.34 -15.51 -2.56
CA VAL A 33 -2.93 -14.38 -3.31
C VAL A 33 -4.27 -14.03 -2.68
N LEU A 34 -4.38 -12.84 -2.11
CA LEU A 34 -5.61 -12.27 -1.60
C LEU A 34 -6.45 -11.70 -2.75
N TRP A 35 -5.80 -11.00 -3.68
CA TRP A 35 -6.38 -10.55 -4.94
C TRP A 35 -5.30 -10.28 -5.99
N SER A 36 -5.67 -10.28 -7.27
CA SER A 36 -4.84 -9.75 -8.36
C SER A 36 -5.66 -8.94 -9.37
N ALA A 37 -4.99 -8.02 -10.06
CA ALA A 37 -5.58 -7.18 -11.10
C ALA A 37 -4.58 -6.95 -12.22
N ASN A 38 -5.03 -7.01 -13.46
CA ASN A 38 -4.19 -6.74 -14.63
C ASN A 38 -4.41 -5.31 -15.14
N VAL A 39 -3.33 -4.53 -15.26
CA VAL A 39 -3.35 -3.14 -15.76
C VAL A 39 -2.92 -3.01 -17.22
N GLY A 40 -2.63 -4.13 -17.89
CA GLY A 40 -2.34 -4.21 -19.33
C GLY A 40 -0.93 -3.78 -19.74
N GLU A 41 -0.09 -3.35 -18.79
CA GLU A 41 1.21 -2.76 -19.06
C GLU A 41 2.28 -3.20 -18.06
N PRO A 42 3.55 -3.38 -18.48
CA PRO A 42 4.63 -3.81 -17.59
C PRO A 42 4.82 -2.86 -16.40
N ILE A 43 4.78 -3.43 -15.19
CA ILE A 43 5.08 -2.72 -13.95
C ILE A 43 6.53 -3.02 -13.60
N ILE A 44 7.33 -1.96 -13.50
CA ILE A 44 8.77 -2.06 -13.23
C ILE A 44 9.21 -1.31 -11.97
N PHE A 45 8.29 -0.55 -11.37
CA PHE A 45 8.54 0.25 -10.18
C PHE A 45 7.93 -0.40 -8.94
N GLN A 46 8.49 -0.08 -7.78
CA GLN A 46 7.94 -0.49 -6.49
C GLN A 46 6.53 0.10 -6.31
N PRO A 47 5.54 -0.72 -5.89
CA PRO A 47 4.22 -0.20 -5.54
C PRO A 47 4.30 0.74 -4.33
N VAL A 48 3.40 1.71 -4.26
CA VAL A 48 3.22 2.56 -3.06
C VAL A 48 1.82 2.33 -2.52
N VAL A 49 1.69 2.13 -1.21
CA VAL A 49 0.38 1.97 -0.56
C VAL A 49 0.13 3.14 0.38
N ALA A 50 -1.01 3.79 0.20
CA ALA A 50 -1.45 4.88 1.06
C ALA A 50 -2.98 4.97 1.06
N GLN A 51 -3.57 5.21 2.23
CA GLN A 51 -5.01 5.48 2.41
C GLN A 51 -5.93 4.46 1.69
N GLY A 52 -5.63 3.16 1.82
CA GLY A 52 -6.42 2.09 1.22
C GLY A 52 -6.25 1.94 -0.30
N ARG A 53 -5.24 2.58 -0.88
CA ARG A 53 -4.94 2.54 -2.32
C ARG A 53 -3.53 2.05 -2.57
N VAL A 54 -3.37 1.25 -3.61
CA VAL A 54 -2.06 0.89 -4.16
C VAL A 54 -1.84 1.59 -5.50
N TYR A 55 -0.68 2.23 -5.62
CA TYR A 55 -0.22 2.96 -6.79
C TYR A 55 0.89 2.19 -7.47
N VAL A 56 0.77 1.99 -8.79
CA VAL A 56 1.79 1.33 -9.60
C VAL A 56 2.10 2.14 -10.84
N GLY A 57 3.39 2.42 -11.05
CA GLY A 57 3.89 3.04 -12.27
C GLY A 57 4.27 1.98 -13.31
N THR A 58 3.97 2.25 -14.57
CA THR A 58 4.34 1.37 -15.69
C THR A 58 5.57 1.89 -16.43
N ASN A 59 6.23 1.01 -17.19
CA ASN A 59 7.36 1.40 -18.04
C ASN A 59 6.97 2.41 -19.14
N SER A 60 5.69 2.51 -19.48
CA SER A 60 5.16 3.48 -20.45
C SER A 60 4.90 4.86 -19.86
N GLY A 61 5.15 5.05 -18.55
CA GLY A 61 4.91 6.31 -17.86
C GLY A 61 3.48 6.51 -17.35
N ASN A 62 2.64 5.47 -17.37
CA ASN A 62 1.29 5.53 -16.81
C ASN A 62 1.31 5.23 -15.31
N LEU A 63 0.38 5.83 -14.57
CA LEU A 63 0.16 5.58 -13.14
C LEU A 63 -1.24 5.01 -12.94
N PHE A 64 -1.32 3.82 -12.34
CA PHE A 64 -2.58 3.19 -11.97
C PHE A 64 -2.79 3.25 -10.46
N CYS A 65 -4.05 3.36 -10.05
CA CYS A 65 -4.49 3.37 -8.66
C CYS A 65 -5.59 2.33 -8.49
N LEU A 66 -5.43 1.43 -7.52
CA LEU A 66 -6.40 0.39 -7.20
C LEU A 66 -6.73 0.44 -5.71
N GLU A 67 -7.98 0.16 -5.36
CA GLU A 67 -8.37 -0.02 -3.96
C GLU A 67 -7.73 -1.33 -3.43
N THR A 68 -7.16 -1.30 -2.23
CA THR A 68 -6.57 -2.50 -1.61
C THR A 68 -7.62 -3.45 -1.05
N GLY A 69 -8.85 -2.95 -0.86
CA GLY A 69 -9.95 -3.62 -0.16
C GLY A 69 -10.03 -3.29 1.32
N ASP A 70 -9.11 -2.46 1.85
CA ASP A 70 -9.06 -2.09 3.26
C ASP A 70 -8.55 -0.64 3.41
N ALA A 71 -9.42 0.25 3.88
CA ALA A 71 -9.12 1.66 4.05
C ALA A 71 -8.01 1.94 5.08
N CYS A 72 -7.70 0.97 5.95
CA CYS A 72 -6.62 1.07 6.92
C CYS A 72 -5.24 0.75 6.33
N ASP A 73 -5.15 0.26 5.08
CA ASP A 73 -3.87 0.01 4.42
C ASP A 73 -3.16 1.34 4.11
N ASP A 74 -2.33 1.77 5.05
CA ASP A 74 -1.55 2.99 5.01
C ASP A 74 -0.22 2.85 5.76
N GLY A 75 0.68 3.81 5.59
CA GLY A 75 1.93 3.85 6.36
C GLY A 75 2.99 2.86 5.88
N TRP A 76 3.02 2.59 4.57
CA TRP A 76 4.08 1.78 3.97
C TRP A 76 5.49 2.29 4.33
N PHE A 77 6.40 1.43 4.78
CA PHE A 77 7.78 1.84 5.13
C PHE A 77 8.75 1.40 4.02
N MET A 78 9.28 2.35 3.24
CA MET A 78 10.43 2.11 2.37
C MET A 78 11.73 2.16 3.20
N TRP A 79 12.84 1.62 2.67
CA TRP A 79 14.16 1.78 3.29
C TRP A 79 14.50 3.28 3.40
N GLY A 80 14.26 3.85 4.59
CA GLY A 80 14.55 5.23 4.94
C GLY A 80 13.34 6.18 5.06
N ALA A 81 12.10 5.77 4.76
CA ALA A 81 10.95 6.69 4.81
C ALA A 81 9.53 6.07 4.64
N THR A 82 8.47 6.86 4.83
CA THR A 82 7.04 6.50 4.66
C THR A 82 6.38 7.30 3.51
N PRO A 83 5.12 7.02 3.06
CA PRO A 83 4.40 7.91 2.14
C PRO A 83 4.33 9.36 2.63
N ALA A 84 4.49 9.59 3.94
CA ALA A 84 4.63 10.90 4.55
C ALA A 84 6.01 11.56 4.29
N HIS A 85 6.53 11.48 3.07
CA HIS A 85 7.76 12.15 2.59
C HIS A 85 7.77 13.69 2.77
N ASN A 86 6.76 14.29 3.40
CA ASN A 86 6.71 15.70 3.80
C ASN A 86 6.38 15.93 5.30
N GLY A 87 6.46 14.91 6.15
CA GLY A 87 6.10 15.00 7.57
C GLY A 87 4.59 15.09 7.76
N LEU A 88 3.98 14.00 8.24
CA LEU A 88 2.77 14.17 9.04
C LEU A 88 3.24 14.61 10.44
N PRO A 89 2.56 15.58 11.08
CA PRO A 89 2.85 15.91 12.47
C PRO A 89 2.70 14.65 13.32
N ASP A 90 3.49 14.54 14.38
CA ASP A 90 3.48 13.42 15.33
C ASP A 90 2.06 13.18 15.86
N TYR A 91 1.32 12.24 15.26
CA TYR A 91 0.06 11.77 15.83
C TYR A 91 0.37 10.59 16.74
N SER A 92 0.57 10.87 18.03
CA SER A 92 0.56 9.83 19.07
C SER A 92 -0.87 9.37 19.31
N PHE A 93 -1.15 8.08 19.12
CA PHE A 93 -2.41 7.47 19.55
C PHE A 93 -2.31 7.10 21.03
N GLU A 94 -3.10 7.73 21.89
CA GLU A 94 -3.46 7.13 23.17
C GLU A 94 -4.70 6.26 22.95
N THR A 95 -4.63 4.98 23.32
CA THR A 95 -5.80 4.11 23.30
C THR A 95 -6.73 4.52 24.44
N VAL A 96 -7.71 5.39 24.14
CA VAL A 96 -8.80 5.66 25.09
C VAL A 96 -9.74 4.45 25.05
N GLY A 97 -9.94 3.84 26.22
CA GLY A 97 -10.66 2.58 26.41
C GLY A 97 -12.05 2.52 25.75
N SER A 98 -12.48 1.29 25.50
CA SER A 98 -13.72 0.88 24.84
C SER A 98 -14.92 1.81 25.13
N GLY A 99 -15.18 2.72 24.21
CA GLY A 99 -16.34 3.60 24.26
C GLY A 99 -16.68 4.05 22.85
N SER A 100 -17.89 3.75 22.41
CA SER A 100 -18.44 4.17 21.12
C SER A 100 -18.46 5.69 21.00
N GLY A 101 -17.41 6.27 20.42
CA GLY A 101 -17.29 7.70 20.16
C GLY A 101 -16.48 7.91 18.90
N LYS A 102 -17.06 8.60 17.91
CA LYS A 102 -16.32 9.09 16.75
C LYS A 102 -15.18 9.97 17.24
N ALA A 103 -13.94 9.57 16.98
CA ALA A 103 -12.79 10.43 17.18
C ALA A 103 -12.87 11.56 16.13
N LEU A 104 -13.17 12.78 16.59
CA LEU A 104 -12.91 13.99 15.83
C LEU A 104 -11.45 14.36 16.11
N LEU A 105 -10.64 14.30 15.06
CA LEU A 105 -9.25 14.73 15.10
C LEU A 105 -9.24 16.25 15.00
N GLU A 106 -8.88 16.93 16.09
CA GLU A 106 -8.60 18.36 16.09
C GLU A 106 -7.07 18.54 16.13
N PRO A 107 -6.48 19.37 15.25
CA PRO A 107 -5.05 19.67 15.29
C PRO A 107 -4.71 20.53 16.53
N VAL A 108 -3.55 20.28 17.15
CA VAL A 108 -2.94 21.20 18.13
C VAL A 108 -2.21 22.32 17.39
#